data_AF-A0A3L8R8Y7-F1
#
_entry.id   AF-A0A3L8R8Y7-F1
#
_cell.length_a   1.000
_cell.length_b   1.000
_cell.length_c   1.000
_cell.angle_alpha   90.00
_cell.angle_beta   90.00
_cell.angle_gamma   90.00
#
_symmetry.space_group_name_H-M   'P 1'
#
loop_
_entity.id
_entity.type
_entity.pdbx_description
1 polymer ?
#
loop_
_entity_poly.entity_id
_entity_poly.type
_entity_poly.pdbx_seq_one_letter_code
_entity_poly.pdbx_strand_id
1 'polypeptide(L)'
;MIGTPDDAIEQIRRLQEVSGGGFGTYLIMGNEWARFDATKHSCELFTEHVMPVFQNQNTRLRASERWTRGHHDDLHAGQTAALRAASDKHAAEQEAKCLATD
;
A
#
# COMPACT_ATOMS: atom_id res chain seq x y z
N MET A 1 13.48 16.97 7.57
CA MET A 1 13.14 16.16 8.77
C MET A 1 14.44 15.78 9.45
N ILE A 2 14.51 15.91 10.77
CA ILE A 2 15.62 15.37 11.55
C ILE A 2 15.04 14.17 12.29
N GLY A 3 15.48 12.96 11.96
CA GLY A 3 14.90 11.71 12.44
C GLY A 3 14.19 10.92 11.34
N THR A 4 13.36 9.98 11.75
CA THR A 4 12.62 9.05 10.90
C THR A 4 11.20 9.56 10.57
N PRO A 5 10.54 9.02 9.53
CA PRO A 5 9.15 9.35 9.24
C PRO A 5 8.19 9.11 10.42
N ASP A 6 8.45 8.09 11.23
CA ASP A 6 7.65 7.75 12.41
C ASP A 6 7.77 8.84 13.49
N ASP A 7 8.99 9.35 13.73
CA ASP A 7 9.22 10.46 14.67
C ASP A 7 8.40 11.71 14.25
N ALA A 8 8.32 11.97 12.94
CA ALA A 8 7.53 13.09 12.42
C ALA A 8 6.02 12.87 12.59
N ILE A 9 5.53 11.63 12.41
CA ILE A 9 4.13 11.28 12.65
C ILE A 9 3.79 11.49 14.13
N GLU A 10 4.61 10.99 15.04
CA GLU A 10 4.42 11.15 16.48
C GLU A 10 4.40 12.62 16.90
N GLN A 11 5.34 13.41 16.39
CA GLN A 11 5.39 14.84 16.68
C GLN A 11 4.15 15.58 16.17
N ILE A 12 3.67 15.27 14.96
CA ILE A 12 2.45 15.87 14.41
C ILE A 12 1.22 15.49 15.26
N ARG A 13 1.11 14.24 15.71
CA ARG A 13 0.02 13.81 16.62
C ARG A 13 0.04 14.58 17.93
N ARG A 14 1.22 14.70 18.55
CA ARG A 14 1.41 15.50 19.76
C ARG A 14 0.99 16.96 19.55
N LEU A 15 1.33 17.55 18.40
CA LEU A 15 0.91 18.92 18.07
C LEU A 15 -0.62 19.05 17.92
N GLN A 16 -1.29 18.04 17.34
CA GLN A 16 -2.75 18.02 17.22
C GLN A 16 -3.43 17.95 18.60
N GLU A 17 -2.89 17.12 19.49
CA GLU A 17 -3.37 16.97 20.88
C GLU A 17 -3.25 18.29 21.66
N VAL A 18 -2.06 18.92 21.63
CA VAL A 18 -1.82 20.19 22.33
C VAL A 18 -2.64 21.35 21.75
N SER A 19 -2.98 21.28 20.46
CA SER A 19 -3.84 22.28 19.80
C SER A 19 -5.33 22.14 20.16
N GLY A 20 -5.71 21.16 20.99
CA GLY A 20 -7.09 21.01 21.48
C GLY A 20 -8.08 20.49 20.44
N GLY A 21 -7.62 19.72 19.45
CA GLY A 21 -8.49 19.16 18.40
C GLY A 21 -7.92 19.26 16.98
N GLY A 22 -6.72 19.84 16.83
CA GLY A 22 -5.99 19.87 15.57
C GLY A 22 -5.65 21.28 15.07
N PHE A 23 -5.06 21.31 13.88
CA PHE A 23 -4.70 22.53 13.14
C PHE A 23 -4.98 22.29 11.65
N GLY A 24 -5.27 23.35 10.89
CA GLY A 24 -5.66 23.23 9.48
C GLY A 24 -4.52 22.81 8.55
N THR A 25 -3.33 23.38 8.74
CA THR A 25 -2.18 23.16 7.86
C THR A 25 -0.88 23.09 8.66
N TYR A 26 -0.01 22.13 8.31
CA TYR A 26 1.37 22.07 8.80
C TYR A 26 2.32 22.65 7.76
N LEU A 27 3.11 23.65 8.15
CA LEU A 27 4.12 24.25 7.28
C LEU A 27 5.50 23.73 7.70
N ILE A 28 6.24 23.17 6.73
CA ILE A 28 7.62 22.74 6.93
C ILE A 28 8.53 23.91 6.63
N MET A 29 9.42 24.24 7.56
CA MET A 29 10.45 25.25 7.34
C MET A 29 11.53 24.66 6.42
N GLY A 30 11.71 25.27 5.24
CA GLY A 30 12.63 24.83 4.19
C GLY A 30 14.04 25.41 4.33
N ASN A 31 14.64 25.32 5.52
CA ASN A 31 15.96 25.87 5.80
C ASN A 31 17.03 25.09 5.01
N GLU A 32 17.99 25.78 4.39
CA GLU A 32 19.10 25.18 3.64
C GLU A 32 20.22 24.67 4.56
N TRP A 33 19.87 23.93 5.61
CA TRP A 33 20.83 23.36 6.58
C TRP A 33 21.46 22.05 6.12
N ALA A 34 20.83 21.37 5.16
CA ALA A 34 21.32 20.15 4.55
C ALA A 34 21.64 20.40 3.07
N ARG A 35 22.47 19.52 2.50
CA ARG A 35 22.70 19.48 1.05
C ARG A 35 21.38 19.23 0.31
N PHE A 36 21.29 19.72 -0.92
CA PHE A 36 20.07 19.67 -1.73
C PHE A 36 19.52 18.23 -1.93
N ASP A 37 20.40 17.26 -2.14
CA ASP A 37 20.07 15.84 -2.25
C ASP A 37 19.34 15.31 -1.00
N ALA A 38 19.87 15.62 0.19
CA ALA A 38 19.27 15.25 1.47
C ALA A 38 17.94 15.96 1.71
N THR A 39 17.83 17.24 1.37
CA THR A 39 16.57 18.00 1.48
C THR A 39 15.48 17.40 0.59
N LYS A 40 15.81 17.08 -0.67
CA LYS A 40 14.88 16.42 -1.61
C LYS A 40 14.41 15.07 -1.05
N HIS A 41 15.34 14.24 -0.60
CA HIS A 41 15.01 12.94 -0.04
C HIS A 41 14.11 13.06 1.20
N SER A 42 14.37 14.04 2.08
CA SER A 42 13.48 14.29 3.22
C SER A 42 12.07 14.70 2.80
N CYS A 43 11.90 15.45 1.71
CA CYS A 43 10.58 15.82 1.19
C CYS A 43 9.84 14.61 0.61
N GLU A 44 10.56 13.73 -0.09
CA GLU A 44 10.03 12.46 -0.63
C GLU A 44 9.53 11.57 0.51
N LEU A 45 10.37 11.32 1.52
CA LEU A 45 9.99 10.54 2.71
C LEU A 45 8.77 11.13 3.41
N PHE A 46 8.73 12.46 3.59
CA PHE A 46 7.58 13.12 4.20
C PHE A 46 6.29 12.94 3.38
N THR A 47 6.39 13.06 2.06
CA THR A 47 5.24 12.92 1.14
C THR A 47 4.71 11.50 1.11
N GLU A 48 5.59 10.51 1.06
CA GLU A 48 5.20 9.11 0.91
C GLU A 48 4.76 8.47 2.23
N HIS A 49 5.37 8.85 3.36
CA HIS A 49 5.21 8.13 4.63
C HIS A 49 4.40 8.92 5.66
N VAL A 50 4.53 10.26 5.68
CA VAL A 50 3.90 11.09 6.72
C VAL A 50 2.55 11.64 6.27
N MET A 51 2.50 12.33 5.13
CA MET A 51 1.27 12.97 4.62
C MET A 51 0.06 12.02 4.54
N PRO A 52 0.20 10.77 4.05
CA PRO A 52 -0.96 9.91 3.87
C PRO A 52 -1.61 9.43 5.16
N VAL A 53 -0.88 9.47 6.29
CA VAL A 53 -1.40 9.10 7.62
C VAL A 53 -2.45 10.09 8.08
N PHE A 54 -2.33 11.37 7.70
CA PHE A 54 -3.22 12.44 8.14
C PHE A 54 -4.29 12.81 7.10
N GLN A 55 -4.05 12.52 5.82
CA GLN A 55 -4.93 12.94 4.72
C GLN A 55 -5.94 11.87 4.27
N ASN A 56 -6.05 10.76 4.99
CA ASN A 56 -6.98 9.66 4.69
C ASN A 56 -6.81 9.05 3.27
N GLN A 57 -5.70 9.33 2.58
CA GLN A 57 -5.44 8.91 1.19
C GLN A 57 -5.28 7.39 1.09
N ASN A 58 -4.71 6.76 2.12
CA ASN A 58 -4.38 5.33 2.10
C ASN A 58 -5.37 4.44 2.87
N THR A 59 -6.44 4.98 3.43
CA THR A 59 -7.32 4.22 4.33
C THR A 59 -7.98 3.02 3.64
N ARG A 60 -8.51 3.23 2.42
CA ARG A 60 -9.13 2.15 1.62
C ARG A 60 -8.09 1.14 1.15
N LEU A 61 -6.93 1.61 0.71
CA LEU A 61 -5.85 0.76 0.23
C LEU A 61 -5.30 -0.14 1.34
N ARG A 62 -5.07 0.42 2.53
CA ARG A 62 -4.62 -0.33 3.72
C ARG A 62 -5.67 -1.30 4.23
N ALA A 63 -6.95 -0.95 4.15
CA ALA A 63 -8.03 -1.87 4.48
C ALA A 63 -8.07 -3.06 3.51
N SER A 64 -7.95 -2.79 2.20
CA SER A 64 -7.84 -3.83 1.17
C SER A 64 -6.63 -4.72 1.37
N GLU A 65 -5.45 -4.13 1.61
CA GLU A 65 -4.20 -4.85 1.91
C GLU A 65 -4.38 -5.81 3.09
N ARG A 66 -4.95 -5.32 4.20
CA ARG A 66 -5.23 -6.16 5.38
C ARG A 66 -6.22 -7.28 5.09
N TRP A 67 -7.29 -6.99 4.34
CA TRP A 67 -8.29 -7.99 3.98
C TRP A 67 -7.67 -9.09 3.12
N THR A 68 -6.95 -8.72 2.06
CA THR A 68 -6.28 -9.67 1.15
C THR A 68 -5.24 -10.48 1.88
N ARG A 69 -4.45 -9.85 2.76
CA ARG A 69 -3.47 -10.56 3.60
C ARG A 69 -4.12 -11.58 4.53
N GLY A 70 -5.29 -11.26 5.10
CA GLY A 70 -6.05 -12.16 5.98
C GLY A 70 -6.76 -13.31 5.25
N HIS A 71 -7.10 -13.13 3.97
CA HIS A 71 -7.79 -14.14 3.14
C HIS A 71 -6.86 -14.79 2.12
N HIS A 72 -5.55 -14.63 2.29
CA HIS A 72 -4.54 -15.11 1.36
C HIS A 72 -4.77 -16.58 1.01
N ASP A 73 -4.93 -17.44 2.01
CA ASP A 73 -5.05 -18.89 1.81
C ASP A 73 -6.33 -19.28 1.06
N ASP A 74 -7.46 -18.64 1.36
CA ASP A 74 -8.73 -18.86 0.67
C ASP A 74 -8.66 -18.40 -0.80
N LEU A 75 -8.08 -17.22 -1.03
CA LEU A 75 -7.86 -16.69 -2.38
C LEU A 75 -6.94 -17.61 -3.18
N HIS A 76 -5.89 -18.14 -2.56
CA HIS A 76 -4.98 -19.10 -3.19
C HIS A 76 -5.64 -20.45 -3.46
N ALA A 77 -6.49 -20.94 -2.55
CA ALA A 77 -7.25 -22.17 -2.76
C ALA A 77 -8.20 -22.01 -3.95
N GLY A 78 -8.94 -20.90 -4.03
CA GLY A 78 -9.80 -20.56 -5.16
C GLY A 78 -9.03 -20.46 -6.48
N GLN A 79 -7.88 -19.77 -6.47
CA GLN A 79 -6.99 -19.68 -7.63
C GLN A 79 -6.51 -21.06 -8.10
N THR A 80 -6.10 -21.92 -7.17
CA THR A 80 -5.60 -23.27 -7.48
C THR A 80 -6.71 -24.14 -8.07
N ALA A 81 -7.92 -24.07 -7.52
CA ALA A 81 -9.07 -24.80 -8.03
C ALA A 81 -9.45 -24.36 -9.46
N ALA A 82 -9.44 -23.04 -9.72
CA ALA A 82 -9.71 -22.49 -11.04
C ALA A 82 -8.68 -22.94 -12.09
N LEU A 83 -7.39 -22.95 -11.73
CA LEU A 83 -6.32 -23.44 -12.61
C LEU A 83 -6.52 -24.91 -12.96
N ARG A 84 -6.83 -25.76 -11.98
CA ARG A 84 -7.11 -27.19 -12.22
C ARG A 84 -8.28 -27.39 -13.16
N ALA A 85 -9.42 -26.74 -12.89
CA ALA A 85 -10.60 -26.84 -13.72
C ALA A 85 -10.35 -26.40 -15.17
N ALA A 86 -9.56 -25.34 -15.37
CA ALA A 86 -9.18 -24.88 -16.70
C ALA A 86 -8.26 -25.88 -17.43
N SER A 87 -7.29 -26.47 -16.72
CA SER A 87 -6.43 -27.53 -17.26
C SER A 87 -7.22 -28.77 -17.66
N ASP A 88 -8.12 -29.24 -16.79
CA ASP A 88 -8.94 -30.44 -17.03
C ASP A 88 -9.86 -30.24 -18.24
N LYS A 89 -10.49 -29.05 -18.34
CA LYS A 89 -11.31 -28.69 -19.51
C LYS A 89 -10.49 -28.70 -20.80
N HIS A 90 -9.26 -28.15 -20.76
CA HIS A 90 -8.40 -28.13 -21.93
C HIS A 90 -7.98 -29.53 -22.36
N ALA A 91 -7.64 -30.40 -21.41
CA ALA A 91 -7.31 -31.80 -21.70
C ALA A 91 -8.47 -32.52 -22.41
N ALA A 92 -9.70 -32.37 -21.89
CA ALA A 92 -10.88 -32.95 -22.50
C ALA A 92 -11.17 -32.42 -23.91
N GLU A 93 -10.96 -31.11 -24.16
CA GLU A 93 -11.09 -30.53 -25.50
C GLU A 93 -10.05 -31.06 -26.49
N GLN A 94 -8.82 -31.34 -26.03
CA GLN A 94 -7.77 -31.91 -26.88
C GLN A 94 -8.04 -33.37 -27.20
N GLU A 95 -8.48 -34.17 -26.23
CA GLU A 95 -8.90 -35.56 -26.45
C GLU A 95 -10.04 -35.65 -27.46
N ALA A 96 -11.05 -34.78 -27.33
CA ALA A 96 -12.17 -34.71 -28.28
C ALA A 96 -11.74 -34.30 -29.69
N LYS A 97 -10.73 -33.43 -29.83
CA LYS A 97 -10.18 -33.05 -31.14
C LYS A 97 -9.34 -34.15 -31.78
N CYS A 98 -8.50 -34.84 -31.00
CA CYS A 98 -7.74 -35.99 -31.49
C CYS A 98 -8.68 -37.09 -32.00
N LEU A 99 -9.73 -37.43 -31.23
CA LEU A 99 -10.73 -38.41 -31.65
C LEU A 99 -11.54 -38.01 -32.89
N ALA A 100 -11.68 -36.70 -33.17
CA ALA A 100 -12.41 -36.21 -34.34
C ALA A 100 -11.55 -36.14 -35.63
N THR A 101 -10.25 -36.42 -35.53
CA THR A 101 -9.30 -36.33 -36.65
C THR A 101 -8.91 -37.73 -37.19
N ASP A 102 -9.40 -38.80 -36.56
CA ASP A 102 -9.38 -40.20 -37.06
C ASP A 102 -10.71 -40.57 -37.76
#